data_AF-A0A1I8HHS4-F1
#
_entry.id   AF-A0A1I8HHS4-F1
#
_cell.length_a   1.000
_cell.length_b   1.000
_cell.length_c   1.000
_cell.angle_alpha   90.00
_cell.angle_beta   90.00
_cell.angle_gamma   90.00
#
_symmetry.space_group_name_H-M   'P 1'
#
loop_
_entity.id
_entity.type
_entity.pdbx_description
1 polymer ?
#
loop_
_entity_poly.entity_id
_entity_poly.type
_entity_poly.pdbx_seq_one_letter_code
_entity_poly.pdbx_strand_id
1 'polypeptide(L)'
;MAPHQLWLLASRRLAGFDPHSVLRFAREVEHAGNKDTSKRLLTYAAWHLAWGARLSGRTYDPDGALLTDDKPNKLQAERQQQQKPQGRRSCSEAVRQSGCLLFILYLLNKLVCAGTAAGQVFLLQSYLGFASPLFGWQCASNLLRGGTWELTGVFPRLTFCDLPLRHVGQFNLRSVQCVLASNMMNEKIFVFLWFWFAVCCLTSLMYTISWMAQLLPPTERARLVRRYLSLQARRGHGQQRPEANGREDVYKASRQLTDLLRLDGVLLLQMVADNVDCLCAAQLVGRLRDQRDRTFDTNDYCSEDDDLQLRPLINDGISSEGSSGDGLRQKVLTTELKISSV
;
A
#
# COMPACT_ATOMS: atom_id res chain seq x y z
N MET A 1 -1.86 18.71 1.10
CA MET A 1 -1.11 17.48 1.45
C MET A 1 -1.44 16.43 0.40
N ALA A 2 -0.44 15.86 -0.30
CA ALA A 2 -0.72 14.90 -1.38
C ALA A 2 -1.46 13.66 -0.82
N PRO A 3 -2.49 13.12 -1.49
CA PRO A 3 -3.25 11.94 -1.03
C PRO A 3 -2.36 10.76 -0.63
N HIS A 4 -1.24 10.59 -1.34
CA HIS A 4 -0.21 9.60 -1.01
C HIS A 4 0.36 9.73 0.40
N GLN A 5 0.68 10.96 0.85
CA GLN A 5 1.22 11.21 2.19
C GLN A 5 0.16 10.97 3.27
N LEU A 6 -1.10 11.31 2.96
CA LEU A 6 -2.22 11.05 3.85
C LEU A 6 -2.43 9.55 4.05
N TRP A 7 -2.39 8.77 2.97
CA TRP A 7 -2.41 7.32 3.08
C TRP A 7 -1.25 6.87 3.98
N LEU A 8 0.01 7.24 3.68
CA LEU A 8 1.21 6.79 4.44
C LEU A 8 1.09 7.00 5.93
N LEU A 9 0.58 8.17 6.31
CA LEU A 9 0.32 8.47 7.71
C LEU A 9 -0.84 7.65 8.27
N ALA A 10 -1.92 7.46 7.50
CA ALA A 10 -3.08 6.67 7.89
C ALA A 10 -2.72 5.18 8.06
N SER A 11 -1.94 4.56 7.17
CA SER A 11 -1.53 3.17 7.31
C SER A 11 -0.65 2.96 8.55
N ARG A 12 0.31 3.86 8.77
CA ARG A 12 1.20 3.80 9.95
C ARG A 12 0.43 3.98 11.25
N ARG A 13 -0.49 4.96 11.31
CA ARG A 13 -1.25 5.25 12.54
C ARG A 13 -2.38 4.28 12.83
N LEU A 14 -3.13 3.85 11.80
CA LEU A 14 -4.34 3.05 11.97
C LEU A 14 -4.07 1.56 11.83
N ALA A 15 -3.31 1.14 10.81
CA ALA A 15 -2.97 -0.27 10.61
C ALA A 15 -1.72 -0.70 11.41
N GLY A 16 -0.86 0.24 11.79
CA GLY A 16 0.41 -0.06 12.47
C GLY A 16 1.41 -0.76 11.54
N PHE A 17 1.25 -0.59 10.23
CA PHE A 17 2.06 -1.21 9.19
C PHE A 17 2.43 -0.18 8.12
N ASP A 18 3.67 -0.24 7.65
CA ASP A 18 4.18 0.60 6.57
C ASP A 18 4.44 -0.22 5.31
N PRO A 19 3.52 -0.23 4.32
CA PRO A 19 3.73 -0.96 3.08
C PRO A 19 4.92 -0.45 2.26
N HIS A 20 5.40 0.77 2.50
CA HIS A 20 6.58 1.28 1.82
C HIS A 20 7.84 0.48 2.20
N SER A 21 7.88 -0.14 3.39
CA SER A 21 8.99 -1.02 3.78
C SER A 21 9.09 -2.24 2.84
N VAL A 22 7.97 -2.93 2.61
CA VAL A 22 7.89 -4.08 1.70
C VAL A 22 8.24 -3.69 0.28
N LEU A 23 7.72 -2.56 -0.21
CA LEU A 23 8.04 -2.06 -1.55
C LEU A 23 9.51 -1.65 -1.70
N ARG A 24 10.12 -1.06 -0.66
CA ARG A 24 11.54 -0.73 -0.64
C ARG A 24 12.40 -1.99 -0.74
N PHE A 25 12.15 -2.98 0.11
CA PHE A 25 12.90 -4.24 0.06
C PHE A 25 12.70 -4.97 -1.27
N ALA A 26 11.48 -4.99 -1.81
CA ALA A 26 11.21 -5.58 -3.12
C ALA A 26 11.97 -4.87 -4.25
N ARG A 27 12.06 -3.53 -4.22
CA ARG A 27 12.85 -2.77 -5.19
C ARG A 27 14.35 -2.99 -5.03
N GLU A 28 14.85 -3.11 -3.81
CA GLU A 28 16.26 -3.42 -3.53
C GLU A 28 16.65 -4.81 -4.05
N VAL A 29 15.73 -5.79 -4.02
CA VAL A 29 15.94 -7.13 -4.59
C VAL A 29 16.24 -7.08 -6.09
N GLU A 30 15.58 -6.19 -6.83
CA GLU A 30 15.78 -6.00 -8.27
C GLU A 30 17.16 -5.41 -8.57
N HIS A 31 17.64 -4.51 -7.71
CA HIS A 31 18.94 -3.82 -7.87
C HIS A 31 20.11 -4.63 -7.29
N ALA A 32 19.84 -5.67 -6.50
CA ALA A 32 20.86 -6.49 -5.88
C ALA A 32 21.60 -7.35 -6.94
N GLY A 33 22.83 -6.96 -7.26
CA GLY A 33 23.69 -7.72 -8.19
C GLY A 33 24.11 -9.11 -7.66
N ASN A 34 24.03 -9.36 -6.35
CA ASN A 34 24.37 -10.65 -5.75
C ASN A 34 23.13 -11.48 -5.40
N LYS A 35 23.12 -12.74 -5.85
CA LYS A 35 22.04 -13.71 -5.58
C LYS A 35 21.80 -13.91 -4.09
N ASP A 36 22.83 -13.96 -3.25
CA ASP A 36 22.63 -14.24 -1.82
C ASP A 36 22.04 -13.06 -1.06
N THR A 37 22.41 -11.83 -1.43
CA THR A 37 21.79 -10.61 -0.90
C THR A 37 20.31 -10.54 -1.30
N SER A 38 20.00 -10.79 -2.58
CA SER A 38 18.63 -10.86 -3.10
C SER A 38 17.79 -11.89 -2.34
N LYS A 39 18.35 -13.08 -2.05
CA LYS A 39 17.66 -14.10 -1.24
C LYS A 39 17.37 -13.62 0.18
N ARG A 40 18.29 -12.92 0.85
CA ARG A 40 18.10 -12.40 2.21
C ARG A 40 17.00 -11.34 2.23
N LEU A 41 17.08 -10.35 1.33
CA LEU A 41 16.07 -9.28 1.20
C LEU A 41 14.67 -9.83 0.92
N LEU A 42 14.54 -10.84 0.05
CA LEU A 42 13.28 -11.53 -0.19
C LEU A 42 12.73 -12.23 1.07
N THR A 43 13.60 -12.82 1.89
CA THR A 43 13.19 -13.44 3.16
C THR A 43 12.67 -12.39 4.14
N TYR A 44 13.33 -11.24 4.24
CA TYR A 44 12.85 -10.12 5.06
C TYR A 44 11.52 -9.59 4.55
N ALA A 45 11.38 -9.34 3.25
CA ALA A 45 10.12 -8.89 2.66
C ALA A 45 8.98 -9.90 2.89
N ALA A 46 9.25 -11.20 2.75
CA ALA A 46 8.29 -12.27 3.03
C ALA A 46 7.89 -12.28 4.51
N TRP A 47 8.86 -12.14 5.41
CA TRP A 47 8.61 -12.06 6.84
C TRP A 47 7.77 -10.83 7.20
N HIS A 48 8.09 -9.65 6.65
CA HIS A 48 7.29 -8.43 6.84
C HIS A 48 5.87 -8.56 6.29
N LEU A 49 5.68 -9.21 5.15
CA LEU A 49 4.36 -9.44 4.56
C LEU A 49 3.56 -10.44 5.39
N ALA A 50 4.16 -11.56 5.80
CA ALA A 50 3.55 -12.54 6.69
C ALA A 50 3.22 -11.95 8.07
N TRP A 51 4.11 -11.11 8.60
CA TRP A 51 3.90 -10.37 9.83
C TRP A 51 2.79 -9.32 9.66
N GLY A 52 2.73 -8.61 8.53
CA GLY A 52 1.63 -7.71 8.14
C GLY A 52 0.28 -8.44 8.02
N ALA A 53 0.28 -9.66 7.52
CA ALA A 53 -0.91 -10.52 7.50
C ALA A 53 -1.28 -11.04 8.91
N ARG A 54 -0.29 -11.31 9.77
CA ARG A 54 -0.47 -11.72 11.18
C ARG A 54 -0.79 -10.58 12.16
N LEU A 55 -0.45 -9.34 11.82
CA LEU A 55 -0.74 -8.09 12.54
C LEU A 55 -2.23 -7.87 12.82
N SER A 56 -3.04 -8.69 12.17
CA SER A 56 -4.38 -9.05 12.57
C SER A 56 -4.49 -9.62 14.01
N GLY A 57 -3.49 -9.45 14.91
CA GLY A 57 -3.45 -10.00 16.27
C GLY A 57 -2.31 -9.60 17.24
N ARG A 58 -1.15 -9.03 16.83
CA ARG A 58 -0.04 -8.66 17.77
C ARG A 58 0.79 -7.43 17.30
N THR A 59 1.42 -6.69 18.23
CA THR A 59 2.21 -5.45 18.01
C THR A 59 3.62 -5.66 17.43
N TYR A 60 4.15 -4.66 16.71
CA TYR A 60 5.49 -4.64 16.10
C TYR A 60 6.54 -4.01 17.03
N ASP A 61 7.76 -4.53 17.01
CA ASP A 61 8.95 -3.81 17.47
C ASP A 61 10.03 -3.88 16.37
N PRO A 62 10.36 -2.76 15.69
CA PRO A 62 11.32 -2.73 14.58
C PRO A 62 12.78 -2.99 15.01
N ASP A 63 13.13 -2.74 16.28
CA ASP A 63 14.53 -2.79 16.73
C ASP A 63 14.97 -4.21 17.14
N GLY A 64 14.01 -5.12 17.38
CA GLY A 64 14.27 -6.52 17.74
C GLY A 64 14.66 -7.44 16.57
N ALA A 65 14.50 -7.00 15.32
CA ALA A 65 14.79 -7.83 14.14
C ALA A 65 16.27 -7.77 13.68
N LEU A 66 17.04 -6.80 14.18
CA LEU A 66 18.45 -6.60 13.79
C LEU A 66 19.45 -7.10 14.85
N LEU A 67 18.99 -7.42 16.06
CA LEU A 67 19.83 -7.89 17.16
C LEU A 67 19.09 -8.98 17.94
N THR A 68 19.45 -10.24 17.69
CA THR A 68 19.77 -11.30 18.67
C THR A 68 19.64 -12.68 18.01
N ASP A 69 20.77 -13.24 17.56
CA ASP A 69 21.11 -14.59 17.98
C ASP A 69 21.25 -14.57 19.52
N ASP A 70 20.95 -15.68 20.19
CA ASP A 70 20.96 -15.89 21.66
C ASP A 70 19.73 -15.46 22.49
N LYS A 71 18.76 -16.37 22.64
CA LYS A 71 18.54 -17.20 23.86
C LYS A 71 17.15 -17.86 23.86
N PRO A 72 17.02 -19.15 24.23
CA PRO A 72 15.76 -19.91 24.22
C PRO A 72 14.75 -19.50 25.30
N ASN A 73 15.08 -18.57 26.21
CA ASN A 73 14.23 -18.23 27.36
C ASN A 73 13.16 -17.15 27.08
N LYS A 74 13.11 -16.55 25.89
CA LYS A 74 12.00 -15.63 25.51
C LYS A 74 10.73 -16.39 25.10
N LEU A 75 10.85 -17.64 24.64
CA LEU A 75 9.71 -18.46 24.19
C LEU A 75 8.75 -18.81 25.35
N GLN A 76 9.27 -18.99 26.57
CA GLN A 76 8.46 -19.32 27.75
C GLN A 76 7.72 -18.12 28.32
N ALA A 77 8.29 -16.91 28.23
CA ALA A 77 7.61 -15.67 28.58
C ALA A 77 6.45 -15.35 27.60
N GLU A 78 6.59 -15.72 26.33
CA GLU A 78 5.51 -15.60 25.33
C GLU A 78 4.37 -16.62 25.52
N ARG A 79 4.64 -17.82 26.06
CA ARG A 79 3.58 -18.79 26.40
C ARG A 79 2.71 -18.32 27.57
N GLN A 80 3.27 -17.64 28.57
CA GLN A 80 2.48 -17.12 29.70
C GLN A 80 1.55 -15.95 29.31
N GLN A 81 1.83 -15.22 28.23
CA GLN A 81 0.90 -14.23 27.68
C GLN A 81 -0.27 -14.84 26.89
N GLN A 82 -0.24 -16.13 26.54
CA GLN A 82 -1.34 -16.79 25.81
C GLN A 82 -2.56 -17.10 26.70
N GLN A 83 -2.43 -17.04 28.03
CA GLN A 83 -3.49 -17.40 28.99
C GLN A 83 -4.15 -16.20 29.69
N LYS A 84 -4.17 -14.99 29.10
CA LYS A 84 -5.01 -13.91 29.64
C LYS A 84 -6.41 -13.99 29.01
N PRO A 85 -7.49 -14.14 29.81
CA PRO A 85 -8.85 -14.22 29.28
C PRO A 85 -9.15 -12.96 28.46
N GLN A 86 -9.75 -13.15 27.28
CA GLN A 86 -10.11 -12.07 26.36
C GLN A 86 -11.16 -11.16 27.00
N GLY A 87 -10.70 -10.16 27.75
CA GLY A 87 -11.49 -9.00 28.12
C GLY A 87 -11.99 -8.31 26.86
N ARG A 88 -13.23 -7.80 26.94
CA ARG A 88 -14.01 -7.12 25.88
C ARG A 88 -13.10 -6.22 25.01
N ARG A 89 -12.67 -6.74 23.85
CA ARG A 89 -11.76 -6.02 22.93
C ARG A 89 -12.46 -4.78 22.41
N SER A 90 -11.75 -3.65 22.38
CA SER A 90 -12.28 -2.42 21.81
C SER A 90 -12.55 -2.61 20.31
N CYS A 91 -13.61 -1.99 19.78
CA CYS A 91 -14.01 -2.12 18.37
C CYS A 91 -12.85 -1.76 17.40
N SER A 92 -11.97 -0.85 17.81
CA SER A 92 -10.76 -0.48 17.06
C SER A 92 -9.74 -1.62 16.93
N GLU A 93 -9.58 -2.45 17.96
CA GLU A 93 -8.69 -3.60 17.95
C GLU A 93 -9.28 -4.73 17.09
N ALA A 94 -10.59 -4.94 17.16
CA ALA A 94 -11.27 -5.92 16.30
C ALA A 94 -11.16 -5.56 14.80
N VAL A 95 -11.29 -4.28 14.44
CA VAL A 95 -11.10 -3.81 13.05
C VAL A 95 -9.65 -3.96 12.59
N ARG A 96 -8.68 -3.65 13.45
CA ARG A 96 -7.25 -3.89 13.16
C ARG A 96 -6.93 -5.39 13.00
N GLN A 97 -7.71 -6.25 13.66
CA GLN A 97 -7.64 -7.71 13.60
C GLN A 97 -8.46 -8.37 12.47
N SER A 98 -9.04 -7.58 11.55
CA SER A 98 -9.84 -8.12 10.44
C SER A 98 -9.02 -8.54 9.20
N GLY A 99 -7.80 -8.03 9.05
CA GLY A 99 -6.99 -8.23 7.84
C GLY A 99 -7.58 -7.60 6.58
N CYS A 100 -8.44 -6.59 6.76
CA CYS A 100 -9.07 -5.79 5.70
C CYS A 100 -8.84 -4.28 5.86
N LEU A 101 -8.24 -3.83 6.97
CA LEU A 101 -8.12 -2.41 7.30
C LEU A 101 -7.20 -1.70 6.32
N LEU A 102 -6.08 -2.32 5.94
CA LEU A 102 -5.16 -1.72 4.99
C LEU A 102 -5.81 -1.57 3.61
N PHE A 103 -6.58 -2.57 3.19
CA PHE A 103 -7.38 -2.52 1.97
C PHE A 103 -8.41 -1.39 2.00
N ILE A 104 -9.16 -1.24 3.10
CA ILE A 104 -10.16 -0.17 3.26
C ILE A 104 -9.48 1.21 3.19
N LEU A 105 -8.36 1.41 3.89
CA LEU A 105 -7.62 2.68 3.84
C LEU A 105 -7.09 2.99 2.44
N TYR A 106 -6.61 1.98 1.72
CA TYR A 106 -6.19 2.14 0.33
C TYR A 106 -7.35 2.51 -0.59
N LEU A 107 -8.52 1.86 -0.44
CA LEU A 107 -9.72 2.17 -1.19
C LEU A 107 -10.20 3.60 -0.92
N LEU A 108 -10.26 4.01 0.36
CA LEU A 108 -10.60 5.37 0.74
C LEU A 108 -9.65 6.39 0.11
N ASN A 109 -8.35 6.14 0.10
CA ASN A 109 -7.40 7.01 -0.57
C ASN A 109 -7.66 7.11 -2.09
N LYS A 110 -7.98 6.00 -2.76
CA LYS A 110 -8.35 6.01 -4.19
C LYS A 110 -9.63 6.81 -4.44
N LEU A 111 -10.63 6.67 -3.57
CA LEU A 111 -11.87 7.46 -3.63
C LEU A 111 -11.61 8.95 -3.40
N VAL A 112 -10.72 9.31 -2.46
CA VAL A 112 -10.29 10.70 -2.26
C VAL A 112 -9.60 11.23 -3.52
N CYS A 113 -8.72 10.44 -4.16
CA CYS A 113 -8.08 10.84 -5.42
C CYS A 113 -9.07 11.03 -6.58
N ALA A 114 -10.05 10.14 -6.74
CA ALA A 114 -11.10 10.32 -7.74
C ALA A 114 -12.00 11.52 -7.39
N GLY A 115 -12.30 11.69 -6.12
CA GLY A 115 -13.05 12.81 -5.58
C GLY A 115 -12.36 14.16 -5.78
N THR A 116 -11.04 14.24 -5.70
CA THR A 116 -10.32 15.48 -6.03
C THR A 116 -10.45 15.82 -7.51
N ALA A 117 -10.35 14.84 -8.42
CA ALA A 117 -10.56 15.07 -9.85
C ALA A 117 -12.00 15.52 -10.16
N ALA A 118 -13.00 14.87 -9.56
CA ALA A 118 -14.40 15.27 -9.67
C ALA A 118 -14.65 16.67 -9.05
N GLY A 119 -14.00 16.97 -7.92
CA GLY A 119 -14.03 18.27 -7.27
C GLY A 119 -13.46 19.37 -8.16
N GLN A 120 -12.39 19.11 -8.93
CA GLN A 120 -11.88 20.08 -9.91
C GLN A 120 -12.90 20.39 -11.01
N VAL A 121 -13.66 19.39 -11.48
CA VAL A 121 -14.74 19.61 -12.44
C VAL A 121 -15.86 20.47 -11.83
N PHE A 122 -16.21 20.22 -10.56
CA PHE A 122 -17.22 21.01 -9.85
C PHE A 122 -16.76 22.46 -9.57
N LEU A 123 -15.50 22.66 -9.20
CA LEU A 123 -14.92 23.99 -9.04
C LEU A 123 -14.94 24.76 -10.35
N LEU A 124 -14.61 24.09 -11.47
CA LEU A 124 -14.66 24.70 -12.78
C LEU A 124 -16.10 25.06 -13.20
N GLN A 125 -17.07 24.19 -12.90
CA GLN A 125 -18.48 24.49 -13.08
C GLN A 125 -18.90 25.75 -12.29
N SER A 126 -18.54 25.82 -11.00
CA SER A 126 -18.90 26.94 -10.14
C SER A 126 -18.22 28.24 -10.57
N TYR A 127 -16.96 28.17 -11.00
CA TYR A 127 -16.19 29.32 -11.48
C TYR A 127 -16.81 29.93 -12.74
N LEU A 128 -17.30 29.08 -13.65
CA LEU A 128 -17.90 29.50 -14.92
C LEU A 128 -19.40 29.80 -14.83
N GLY A 129 -20.04 29.53 -13.70
CA GLY A 129 -21.47 29.81 -13.49
C GLY A 129 -22.42 28.89 -14.26
N PHE A 130 -21.98 27.68 -14.64
CA PHE A 130 -22.84 26.72 -15.35
C PHE A 130 -23.78 25.95 -14.41
N ALA A 131 -25.00 25.70 -14.86
CA ALA A 131 -26.00 24.92 -14.11
C ALA A 131 -25.67 23.42 -14.02
N SER A 132 -24.87 22.87 -14.95
CA SER A 132 -24.56 21.44 -15.00
C SER A 132 -23.05 21.15 -15.01
N PRO A 133 -22.59 20.07 -14.34
CA PRO A 133 -21.19 19.66 -14.37
C PRO A 133 -20.75 19.12 -15.74
N LEU A 134 -21.70 18.84 -16.64
CA LEU A 134 -21.48 18.38 -18.01
C LEU A 134 -21.35 19.54 -19.01
N PHE A 135 -21.09 20.76 -18.53
CA PHE A 135 -20.96 21.94 -19.37
C PHE A 135 -19.86 21.81 -20.44
N GLY A 136 -18.79 21.05 -20.18
CA GLY A 136 -17.70 20.88 -21.14
C GLY A 136 -18.16 20.20 -22.43
N TRP A 137 -19.07 19.22 -22.34
CA TRP A 137 -19.67 18.59 -23.52
C TRP A 137 -20.56 19.56 -24.32
N GLN A 138 -21.35 20.37 -23.61
CA GLN A 138 -22.20 21.39 -24.22
C GLN A 138 -21.36 22.46 -24.93
N CYS A 139 -20.29 22.95 -24.29
CA CYS A 139 -19.38 23.93 -24.89
C CYS A 139 -18.63 23.36 -26.10
N ALA A 140 -18.17 22.12 -26.01
CA ALA A 140 -17.46 21.46 -27.10
C ALA A 140 -18.36 21.21 -28.32
N SER A 141 -19.58 20.73 -28.11
CA SER A 141 -20.55 20.50 -29.19
C SER A 141 -20.96 21.80 -29.88
N ASN A 142 -21.15 22.88 -29.13
CA ASN A 142 -21.43 24.20 -29.69
C ASN A 142 -20.24 24.73 -30.50
N LEU A 143 -19.01 24.54 -30.01
CA LEU A 143 -17.80 24.96 -30.71
C LEU A 143 -17.60 24.19 -32.03
N LEU A 144 -17.86 22.88 -32.04
CA LEU A 144 -17.76 22.04 -33.26
C LEU A 144 -18.80 22.42 -34.31
N ARG A 145 -19.97 22.90 -33.89
CA ARG A 145 -21.04 23.39 -34.79
C ARG A 145 -20.81 24.82 -35.29
N GLY A 146 -19.68 25.45 -34.91
CA GLY A 146 -19.40 26.84 -35.25
C GLY A 146 -20.21 27.87 -34.45
N GLY A 147 -20.93 27.43 -33.40
CA GLY A 147 -21.62 28.33 -32.49
C GLY A 147 -20.61 29.11 -31.66
N THR A 148 -20.59 30.43 -31.83
CA THR A 148 -19.70 31.33 -31.10
C THR A 148 -20.29 31.71 -29.73
N TRP A 149 -19.45 32.35 -28.90
CA TRP A 149 -19.82 32.94 -27.60
C TRP A 149 -21.08 33.80 -27.62
N GLU A 150 -21.48 34.32 -28.78
CA GLU A 150 -22.67 35.17 -28.97
C GLU A 150 -23.97 34.42 -28.67
N LEU A 151 -24.00 33.09 -28.89
CA LEU A 151 -25.18 32.26 -28.57
C LEU A 151 -25.23 31.81 -27.11
N THR A 152 -24.07 31.66 -26.46
CA THR A 152 -24.00 31.09 -25.10
C THR A 152 -23.83 32.16 -24.02
N GLY A 153 -23.30 33.34 -24.35
CA GLY A 153 -23.11 34.46 -23.43
C GLY A 153 -22.06 34.25 -22.33
N VAL A 154 -21.44 33.07 -22.26
CA VAL A 154 -20.56 32.67 -21.14
C VAL A 154 -19.21 33.39 -21.19
N PHE A 155 -18.66 33.55 -22.39
CA PHE A 155 -17.33 34.14 -22.60
C PHE A 155 -17.40 35.31 -23.59
N PRO A 156 -17.81 36.52 -23.17
CA PRO A 156 -17.86 37.68 -24.05
C PRO A 156 -16.46 38.04 -24.58
N ARG A 157 -16.30 38.05 -25.91
CA ARG A 157 -15.04 38.46 -26.56
C ARG A 157 -14.98 39.96 -26.84
N LEU A 158 -16.13 40.61 -26.82
CA LEU A 158 -16.30 42.05 -27.00
C LEU A 158 -17.07 42.60 -25.81
N THR A 159 -16.62 43.74 -25.28
CA THR A 159 -17.32 44.49 -24.23
C THR A 159 -17.36 45.96 -24.59
N PHE A 160 -18.37 46.68 -24.09
CA PHE A 160 -18.43 48.14 -24.19
C PHE A 160 -17.94 48.75 -22.88
N CYS A 161 -17.01 49.71 -22.98
CA CYS A 161 -16.51 50.45 -21.84
C CYS A 161 -16.93 51.92 -21.97
N ASP A 162 -17.59 52.44 -20.95
CA ASP A 162 -18.01 53.84 -20.92
C ASP A 162 -16.89 54.70 -20.34
N LEU A 163 -16.34 55.57 -21.18
CA LEU A 163 -15.31 56.53 -20.81
C LEU A 163 -15.97 57.89 -20.53
N PRO A 164 -15.87 58.42 -19.29
CA PRO A 164 -16.33 59.77 -19.00
C PRO A 164 -15.35 60.79 -19.57
N LEU A 165 -15.76 61.54 -20.59
CA LEU A 165 -14.98 62.65 -21.12
C LEU A 165 -15.38 63.94 -20.40
N ARG A 166 -14.42 64.55 -19.71
CA ARG A 166 -14.58 65.91 -19.16
C ARG A 166 -14.29 66.94 -20.26
N HIS A 167 -15.35 67.58 -20.76
CA HIS A 167 -15.22 68.89 -21.39
C HIS A 167 -15.56 69.96 -20.35
N VAL A 168 -14.86 71.10 -20.40
CA VAL A 168 -15.10 72.23 -19.48
C VAL A 168 -16.59 72.61 -19.54
N GLY A 169 -17.34 72.35 -18.46
CA GLY A 169 -18.77 72.68 -18.35
C GLY A 169 -19.79 71.59 -18.72
N GLN A 170 -19.40 70.43 -19.28
CA GLN A 170 -20.36 69.38 -19.67
C GLN A 170 -19.81 67.96 -19.46
N PHE A 171 -20.56 67.11 -18.76
CA PHE A 171 -20.25 65.69 -18.57
C PHE A 171 -20.82 64.86 -19.73
N ASN A 172 -19.95 64.33 -20.60
CA ASN A 172 -20.36 63.52 -21.74
C ASN A 172 -19.76 62.11 -21.63
N LEU A 173 -20.60 61.08 -21.63
CA LEU A 173 -20.19 59.68 -21.67
C LEU A 173 -20.03 59.24 -23.13
N ARG A 174 -18.95 58.52 -23.44
CA ARG A 174 -18.72 57.88 -24.73
C ARG A 174 -18.43 56.40 -24.51
N SER A 175 -19.17 55.53 -25.19
CA SER A 175 -18.93 54.10 -25.16
C SER A 175 -17.92 53.72 -26.25
N VAL A 176 -16.88 52.96 -25.88
CA VAL A 176 -15.91 52.38 -26.82
C VAL A 176 -16.00 50.86 -26.78
N GLN A 177 -15.69 50.21 -27.90
CA GLN A 177 -15.66 48.76 -28.01
C GLN A 177 -14.27 48.23 -27.63
N CYS A 178 -14.21 47.36 -26.62
CA CYS A 178 -13.00 46.69 -26.15
C CYS A 178 -13.00 45.21 -26.56
N VAL A 179 -11.83 44.71 -26.97
CA VAL A 179 -11.63 43.29 -27.28
C VAL A 179 -10.99 42.60 -26.08
N LEU A 180 -11.63 41.56 -25.55
CA LEU A 180 -11.15 40.82 -24.39
C LEU A 180 -10.40 39.56 -24.84
N ALA A 181 -9.20 39.75 -25.39
CA ALA A 181 -8.37 38.66 -25.93
C ALA A 181 -8.09 37.53 -24.92
N SER A 182 -7.96 37.88 -23.63
CA SER A 182 -7.82 36.91 -22.54
C SER A 182 -8.99 35.91 -22.47
N ASN A 183 -10.20 36.37 -22.72
CA ASN A 183 -11.39 35.54 -22.62
C ASN A 183 -11.50 34.53 -23.77
N MET A 184 -11.01 34.91 -24.96
CA MET A 184 -10.94 34.00 -26.11
C MET A 184 -10.02 32.81 -25.84
N MET A 185 -8.93 33.02 -25.11
CA MET A 185 -8.00 31.96 -24.70
C MET A 185 -8.59 31.09 -23.59
N ASN A 186 -9.21 31.72 -22.59
CA ASN A 186 -9.85 31.02 -21.47
C ASN A 186 -10.95 30.06 -21.92
N GLU A 187 -11.77 30.45 -22.89
CA GLU A 187 -12.80 29.57 -23.48
C GLU A 187 -12.21 28.22 -23.93
N LYS A 188 -11.03 28.23 -24.57
CA LYS A 188 -10.39 27.00 -25.08
C LYS A 188 -9.73 26.21 -23.96
N ILE A 189 -9.04 26.90 -23.04
CA ILE A 189 -8.36 26.25 -21.92
C ILE A 189 -9.36 25.56 -21.01
N PHE A 190 -10.50 26.18 -20.69
CA PHE A 190 -11.48 25.59 -19.78
C PHE A 190 -12.21 24.39 -20.39
N VAL A 191 -12.52 24.42 -21.68
CA VAL A 191 -13.05 23.24 -22.39
C VAL A 191 -12.02 22.11 -22.37
N PHE A 192 -10.75 22.40 -22.66
CA PHE A 192 -9.67 21.42 -22.60
C PHE A 192 -9.49 20.82 -21.20
N LEU A 193 -9.44 21.66 -20.16
CA LEU A 193 -9.30 21.24 -18.76
C LEU A 193 -10.45 20.34 -18.31
N TRP A 194 -11.68 20.63 -18.75
CA TRP A 194 -12.82 19.77 -18.43
C TRP A 194 -12.64 18.36 -18.96
N PHE A 195 -12.27 18.20 -20.24
CA PHE A 195 -12.00 16.88 -20.81
C PHE A 195 -10.81 16.19 -20.15
N TRP A 196 -9.76 16.94 -19.84
CA TRP A 196 -8.61 16.43 -19.12
C TRP A 196 -9.00 15.83 -17.76
N PHE A 197 -9.71 16.59 -16.92
CA PHE A 197 -10.15 16.10 -15.62
C PHE A 197 -11.19 14.98 -15.73
N ALA A 198 -12.07 15.01 -16.73
CA ALA A 198 -13.00 13.92 -17.00
C ALA A 198 -12.26 12.61 -17.34
N VAL A 199 -11.23 12.68 -18.20
CA VAL A 199 -10.36 11.53 -18.53
C VAL A 199 -9.62 11.05 -17.28
N CYS A 200 -9.00 11.95 -16.50
CA CYS A 200 -8.32 11.57 -15.27
C CYS A 200 -9.25 10.89 -14.25
N CYS A 201 -10.49 11.37 -14.13
CA CYS A 201 -11.50 10.75 -13.26
C CYS A 201 -11.88 9.36 -13.78
N LEU A 202 -12.17 9.24 -15.08
CA LEU A 202 -12.55 7.98 -15.72
C LEU A 202 -11.44 6.92 -15.61
N THR A 203 -10.20 7.26 -15.95
CA THR A 203 -9.07 6.33 -15.84
C THR A 203 -8.82 5.90 -14.41
N SER A 204 -8.94 6.81 -13.44
CA SER A 204 -8.80 6.51 -12.02
C SER A 204 -9.89 5.57 -11.52
N LEU A 205 -11.14 5.77 -11.95
CA LEU A 205 -12.27 4.90 -11.63
C LEU A 205 -12.11 3.53 -12.27
N MET A 206 -11.82 3.45 -13.57
CA MET A 206 -11.60 2.19 -14.29
C MET A 206 -10.47 1.38 -13.66
N TYR A 207 -9.35 2.03 -13.33
CA TYR A 207 -8.25 1.39 -12.63
C TYR A 207 -8.72 0.83 -11.28
N THR A 208 -9.38 1.64 -10.45
CA THR A 208 -9.85 1.22 -9.12
C THR A 208 -10.86 0.07 -9.21
N ILE A 209 -11.80 0.10 -10.16
CA ILE A 209 -12.78 -0.96 -10.40
C ILE A 209 -12.09 -2.25 -10.83
N SER A 210 -11.16 -2.17 -11.79
CA SER A 210 -10.42 -3.35 -12.26
C SER A 210 -9.63 -4.01 -11.13
N TRP A 211 -9.07 -3.20 -10.23
CA TRP A 211 -8.31 -3.64 -9.07
C TRP A 211 -9.22 -4.26 -8.00
N MET A 212 -10.38 -3.64 -7.76
CA MET A 212 -11.43 -4.19 -6.89
C MET A 212 -11.94 -5.54 -7.39
N ALA A 213 -12.20 -5.68 -8.69
CA ALA A 213 -12.68 -6.92 -9.29
C ALA A 213 -11.69 -8.09 -9.13
N GLN A 214 -10.39 -7.80 -9.03
CA GLN A 214 -9.34 -8.80 -8.81
C GLN A 214 -9.19 -9.19 -7.32
N LEU A 215 -9.40 -8.24 -6.40
CA LEU A 215 -9.10 -8.43 -4.97
C LEU A 215 -10.31 -8.78 -4.09
N LEU A 216 -11.52 -8.31 -4.40
CA LEU A 216 -12.68 -8.62 -3.57
C LEU A 216 -13.09 -10.10 -3.64
N PRO A 217 -13.23 -10.71 -4.84
CA PRO A 217 -13.66 -12.10 -4.92
C PRO A 217 -12.60 -13.05 -4.36
N PRO A 218 -12.94 -13.97 -3.43
CA PRO A 218 -11.98 -14.97 -2.92
C PRO A 218 -11.41 -15.85 -4.03
N THR A 219 -12.23 -16.15 -5.05
CA THR A 219 -11.82 -16.95 -6.22
C THR A 219 -10.73 -16.25 -7.03
N GLU A 220 -10.86 -14.94 -7.26
CA GLU A 220 -9.88 -14.18 -8.04
C GLU A 220 -8.59 -13.94 -7.24
N ARG A 221 -8.69 -13.71 -5.92
CA ARG A 221 -7.51 -13.68 -5.03
C ARG A 221 -6.71 -14.98 -5.11
N ALA A 222 -7.38 -16.13 -5.01
CA ALA A 222 -6.73 -17.42 -5.13
C ALA A 222 -6.13 -17.62 -6.53
N ARG A 223 -6.83 -17.18 -7.59
CA ARG A 223 -6.32 -17.21 -8.98
C ARG A 223 -5.05 -16.37 -9.13
N LEU A 224 -5.00 -15.19 -8.52
CA LEU A 224 -3.84 -14.30 -8.54
C LEU A 224 -2.62 -14.96 -7.87
N VAL A 225 -2.78 -15.47 -6.64
CA VAL A 225 -1.72 -16.18 -5.92
C VAL A 225 -1.27 -17.44 -6.68
N ARG A 226 -2.21 -18.18 -7.27
CA ARG A 226 -1.93 -19.33 -8.13
C ARG A 226 -1.08 -18.95 -9.34
N ARG A 227 -1.37 -17.80 -9.98
CA ARG A 227 -0.59 -17.29 -11.11
C ARG A 227 0.86 -17.05 -10.68
N TYR A 228 1.08 -16.39 -9.54
CA TYR A 228 2.43 -16.15 -9.00
C TYR A 228 3.18 -17.45 -8.65
N LEU A 229 2.53 -18.41 -7.98
CA LEU A 229 3.09 -19.73 -7.72
C LEU A 229 3.48 -20.46 -9.01
N SER A 230 2.63 -20.40 -10.03
CA SER A 230 2.89 -21.05 -11.32
C SER A 230 4.06 -20.39 -12.07
N LEU A 231 4.24 -19.08 -11.95
CA LEU A 231 5.38 -18.35 -12.51
C LEU A 231 6.68 -18.72 -11.80
N GLN A 232 6.65 -18.84 -10.48
CA GLN A 232 7.81 -19.25 -9.70
C GLN A 232 8.22 -20.70 -10.00
N ALA A 233 7.25 -21.62 -10.10
CA ALA A 233 7.51 -23.03 -10.44
C ALA A 233 8.22 -23.17 -11.80
N ARG A 234 7.81 -22.39 -12.81
CA ARG A 234 8.47 -22.34 -14.14
C ARG A 234 9.89 -21.80 -14.11
N ARG A 235 10.24 -21.01 -13.09
CA ARG A 235 11.59 -20.49 -12.90
C ARG A 235 12.53 -21.47 -12.21
N GLY A 236 12.00 -22.25 -11.25
CA GLY A 236 12.78 -23.22 -10.49
C GLY A 236 13.06 -24.51 -11.25
N HIS A 237 12.07 -25.01 -11.99
CA HIS A 237 12.20 -26.16 -12.88
C HIS A 237 12.31 -25.63 -14.32
N GLY A 238 13.51 -25.67 -14.91
CA GLY A 238 13.69 -25.27 -16.31
C GLY A 238 12.75 -26.06 -17.23
N GLN A 239 11.92 -25.36 -18.00
CA GLN A 239 11.07 -25.82 -19.14
C GLN A 239 10.45 -27.24 -19.06
N GLN A 240 10.30 -27.84 -17.89
CA GLN A 240 9.63 -29.14 -17.74
C GLN A 240 8.17 -28.89 -17.42
N ARG A 241 7.29 -29.53 -18.20
CA ARG A 241 5.84 -29.40 -18.11
C ARG A 241 5.40 -29.91 -16.72
N PRO A 242 4.67 -29.13 -15.92
CA PRO A 242 4.24 -29.58 -14.60
C PRO A 242 3.35 -30.81 -14.74
N GLU A 243 3.71 -31.88 -14.03
CA GLU A 243 2.94 -33.11 -13.92
C GLU A 243 1.51 -32.83 -13.43
N ALA A 244 0.56 -33.72 -13.76
CA ALA A 244 -0.85 -33.56 -13.37
C ALA A 244 -1.02 -33.42 -11.84
N ASN A 245 -0.20 -34.14 -11.06
CA ASN A 245 -0.19 -34.09 -9.59
C ASN A 245 0.23 -32.69 -9.08
N GLY A 246 1.25 -32.09 -9.71
CA GLY A 246 1.73 -30.75 -9.34
C GLY A 246 0.72 -29.62 -9.54
N ARG A 247 -0.30 -29.80 -10.40
CA ARG A 247 -1.38 -28.80 -10.56
C ARG A 247 -2.32 -28.74 -9.37
N GLU A 248 -2.60 -29.89 -8.77
CA GLU A 248 -3.44 -29.99 -7.57
C GLU A 248 -2.70 -29.41 -6.36
N ASP A 249 -1.41 -29.71 -6.22
CA ASP A 249 -0.55 -29.15 -5.18
C ASP A 249 -0.48 -27.62 -5.24
N VAL A 250 -0.33 -27.06 -6.45
CA VAL A 250 -0.36 -25.61 -6.67
C VAL A 250 -1.71 -25.01 -6.31
N TYR A 251 -2.82 -25.70 -6.58
CA TYR A 251 -4.16 -25.24 -6.21
C TYR A 251 -4.33 -25.23 -4.68
N LYS A 252 -4.00 -26.33 -4.00
CA LYS A 252 -4.04 -26.44 -2.53
C LYS A 252 -3.15 -25.39 -1.87
N ALA A 253 -1.91 -25.24 -2.34
CA ALA A 253 -0.97 -24.24 -1.84
C ALA A 253 -1.51 -22.81 -2.03
N SER A 254 -2.07 -22.50 -3.20
CA SER A 254 -2.63 -21.17 -3.47
C SER A 254 -3.76 -20.78 -2.53
N ARG A 255 -4.63 -21.73 -2.17
CA ARG A 255 -5.75 -21.50 -1.25
C ARG A 255 -5.23 -21.22 0.16
N GLN A 256 -4.36 -22.10 0.66
CA GLN A 256 -3.75 -21.95 1.99
C GLN A 256 -2.94 -20.66 2.13
N LEU A 257 -2.18 -20.26 1.10
CA LEU A 257 -1.47 -18.98 1.07
C LEU A 257 -2.42 -17.79 1.05
N THR A 258 -3.51 -17.87 0.29
CA THR A 258 -4.55 -16.82 0.28
C THR A 258 -5.20 -16.67 1.65
N ASP A 259 -5.46 -17.77 2.35
CA ASP A 259 -6.02 -17.77 3.71
C ASP A 259 -5.03 -17.20 4.74
N LEU A 260 -3.73 -17.48 4.57
CA LEU A 260 -2.66 -16.91 5.40
C LEU A 260 -2.51 -15.39 5.18
N LEU A 261 -2.49 -14.94 3.92
CA LEU A 261 -2.27 -13.54 3.56
C LEU A 261 -3.49 -12.66 3.80
N ARG A 262 -4.70 -13.24 3.82
CA ARG A 262 -5.97 -12.50 3.89
C ARG A 262 -6.06 -11.42 2.80
N LEU A 263 -6.98 -10.46 2.93
CA LEU A 263 -7.17 -9.41 1.93
C LEU A 263 -5.96 -8.45 1.90
N ASP A 264 -5.48 -8.04 3.07
CA ASP A 264 -4.37 -7.08 3.20
C ASP A 264 -3.02 -7.61 2.68
N GLY A 265 -2.71 -8.91 2.84
CA GLY A 265 -1.48 -9.50 2.31
C GLY A 265 -1.52 -9.67 0.79
N VAL A 266 -2.67 -10.06 0.23
CA VAL A 266 -2.84 -10.15 -1.23
C VAL A 266 -2.81 -8.76 -1.87
N LEU A 267 -3.37 -7.75 -1.19
CA LEU A 267 -3.24 -6.33 -1.54
C LEU A 267 -1.75 -5.92 -1.65
N LEU A 268 -0.93 -6.22 -0.64
CA LEU A 268 0.50 -5.90 -0.64
C LEU A 268 1.25 -6.62 -1.76
N LEU A 269 0.92 -7.88 -1.99
CA LEU A 269 1.52 -8.66 -3.05
C LEU A 269 1.21 -8.06 -4.43
N GLN A 270 -0.02 -7.58 -4.64
CA GLN A 270 -0.40 -6.89 -5.87
C GLN A 270 0.31 -5.53 -5.98
N MET A 271 0.47 -4.79 -4.89
CA MET A 271 1.26 -3.55 -4.91
C MET A 271 2.71 -3.80 -5.32
N VAL A 272 3.34 -4.88 -4.85
CA VAL A 272 4.70 -5.27 -5.26
C VAL A 272 4.72 -5.58 -6.77
N ALA A 273 3.73 -6.34 -7.26
CA ALA A 273 3.66 -6.69 -8.68
C ALA A 273 3.46 -5.46 -9.60
N ASP A 274 2.67 -4.48 -9.17
CA ASP A 274 2.37 -3.27 -9.95
C ASP A 274 3.50 -2.22 -9.91
N ASN A 275 4.29 -2.15 -8.82
CA ASN A 275 5.30 -1.10 -8.61
C ASN A 275 6.76 -1.54 -8.76
N VAL A 276 7.03 -2.85 -8.68
CA VAL A 276 8.35 -3.44 -8.89
C VAL A 276 8.27 -4.31 -10.12
N ASP A 277 7.81 -5.56 -9.97
CA ASP A 277 7.64 -6.50 -11.05
C ASP A 277 6.80 -7.71 -10.59
N CYS A 278 6.07 -8.31 -11.53
CA CYS A 278 5.28 -9.52 -11.26
C CYS A 278 6.13 -10.72 -10.85
N LEU A 279 7.43 -10.63 -11.05
CA LEU A 279 8.38 -11.72 -10.95
C LEU A 279 9.10 -11.73 -9.59
N CYS A 280 9.42 -10.57 -9.01
CA CYS A 280 9.68 -10.45 -7.57
C CYS A 280 8.46 -10.86 -6.74
N ALA A 281 7.25 -10.46 -7.15
CA ALA A 281 6.03 -10.92 -6.49
C ALA A 281 5.91 -12.47 -6.51
N ALA A 282 6.25 -13.12 -7.62
CA ALA A 282 6.30 -14.58 -7.69
C ALA A 282 7.37 -15.21 -6.78
N GLN A 283 8.56 -14.61 -6.70
CA GLN A 283 9.61 -15.06 -5.77
C GLN A 283 9.19 -14.91 -4.30
N LEU A 284 8.49 -13.81 -3.98
CA LEU A 284 7.98 -13.51 -2.65
C LEU A 284 6.95 -14.56 -2.20
N VAL A 285 5.99 -14.91 -3.07
CA VAL A 285 5.00 -15.96 -2.81
C VAL A 285 5.67 -17.31 -2.55
N GLY A 286 6.75 -17.58 -3.27
CA GLY A 286 7.58 -18.75 -3.02
C GLY A 286 8.17 -18.83 -1.64
N ARG A 287 8.81 -17.75 -1.20
CA ARG A 287 9.37 -17.68 0.15
C ARG A 287 8.31 -17.75 1.23
N LEU A 288 7.14 -17.17 0.98
CA LEU A 288 5.99 -17.29 1.88
C LEU A 288 5.50 -18.74 1.98
N ARG A 289 5.52 -19.50 0.89
CA ARG A 289 5.22 -20.93 0.90
C ARG A 289 6.25 -21.70 1.75
N ASP A 290 7.54 -21.50 1.49
CA ASP A 290 8.63 -22.18 2.21
C ASP A 290 8.59 -21.86 3.72
N GLN A 291 8.33 -20.61 4.09
CA GLN A 291 8.23 -20.18 5.50
C GLN A 291 7.03 -20.82 6.20
N ARG A 292 5.89 -20.91 5.50
CA ARG A 292 4.69 -21.55 6.02
C ARG A 292 4.94 -23.04 6.26
N ASP A 293 5.52 -23.73 5.28
CA ASP A 293 5.77 -25.18 5.35
C ASP A 293 6.69 -25.49 6.55
N ARG A 294 7.76 -24.71 6.76
CA ARG A 294 8.62 -24.83 7.97
C ARG A 294 7.89 -24.58 9.29
N THR A 295 6.94 -23.65 9.30
CA THR A 295 6.14 -23.36 10.50
C THR A 295 5.22 -24.53 10.83
N PHE A 296 4.71 -25.22 9.81
CA PHE A 296 3.87 -26.40 9.98
C PHE A 296 4.68 -27.58 10.52
N ASP A 297 5.86 -27.85 9.95
CA ASP A 297 6.76 -28.91 10.42
C ASP A 297 7.17 -28.74 11.90
N THR A 298 7.39 -27.49 12.34
CA THR A 298 7.75 -27.19 13.74
C THR A 298 6.59 -27.44 14.71
N ASN A 299 5.34 -27.22 14.27
CA ASN A 299 4.15 -27.46 15.09
C ASN A 299 3.78 -28.95 15.15
N ASP A 300 4.07 -29.71 14.10
CA ASP A 300 3.89 -31.17 14.07
C ASP A 300 4.86 -31.85 15.04
N TYR A 301 6.13 -31.42 15.07
CA TYR A 301 7.10 -31.86 16.08
C TYR A 301 6.74 -31.48 17.52
N CYS A 302 5.90 -30.47 17.73
CA CYS A 302 5.41 -30.12 19.07
C CYS A 302 4.13 -30.87 19.46
N SER A 303 3.63 -31.80 18.63
CA SER A 303 2.37 -32.51 18.86
C SER A 303 2.53 -34.03 19.04
N GLU A 304 3.74 -34.57 18.91
CA GLU A 304 4.02 -35.99 19.17
C GLU A 304 5.22 -36.12 20.14
N ASP A 305 4.93 -36.64 21.34
CA ASP A 305 5.86 -37.23 22.30
C ASP A 305 6.87 -36.35 23.07
N ASP A 306 6.42 -35.34 23.83
CA ASP A 306 7.25 -34.77 24.93
C ASP A 306 6.46 -34.35 26.19
N ASP A 307 5.31 -34.97 26.45
CA ASP A 307 4.57 -34.85 27.72
C ASP A 307 4.95 -35.94 28.75
N LEU A 308 5.97 -36.76 28.46
CA LEU A 308 6.36 -37.88 29.33
C LEU A 308 7.86 -37.93 29.63
N GLN A 309 8.50 -36.82 30.01
CA GLN A 309 9.76 -36.95 30.77
C GLN A 309 10.31 -35.74 31.56
N LEU A 310 9.50 -34.78 32.04
CA LEU A 310 10.09 -33.73 32.90
C LEU A 310 9.23 -33.24 34.08
N ARG A 311 9.00 -34.16 35.02
CA ARG A 311 8.97 -33.95 36.49
C ARG A 311 9.17 -35.35 37.11
N PRO A 312 10.16 -35.62 38.00
CA PRO A 312 10.59 -34.75 39.11
C PRO A 312 12.11 -34.78 39.40
N LEU A 313 12.81 -33.64 39.30
CA LEU A 313 14.05 -33.41 40.06
C LEU A 313 14.08 -31.93 40.49
N ILE A 314 13.03 -31.53 41.23
CA ILE A 314 13.11 -30.37 42.13
C ILE A 314 13.17 -30.96 43.54
N ASN A 315 14.32 -31.52 43.87
CA ASN A 315 14.87 -31.65 45.21
C ASN A 315 16.14 -32.47 45.07
N ASP A 316 17.29 -31.78 45.12
CA ASP A 316 18.34 -32.04 46.11
C ASP A 316 19.58 -31.22 45.74
N GLY A 317 20.19 -30.57 46.74
CA GLY A 317 21.61 -30.25 46.71
C GLY A 317 22.00 -28.81 46.38
N ILE A 318 22.10 -28.01 47.44
CA ILE A 318 22.95 -26.82 47.56
C ILE A 318 24.43 -27.22 47.37
N SER A 319 25.25 -26.46 46.63
CA SER A 319 26.58 -25.91 47.03
C SER A 319 27.48 -25.46 45.87
N SER A 320 27.99 -24.23 46.02
CA SER A 320 29.32 -23.65 45.71
C SER A 320 30.25 -24.30 44.65
N GLU A 321 30.73 -23.51 43.69
CA GLU A 321 32.13 -23.00 43.56
C GLU A 321 32.35 -22.32 42.19
N GLY A 322 33.27 -21.36 42.13
CA GLY A 322 33.44 -20.43 40.99
C GLY A 322 34.72 -20.60 40.18
N SER A 323 34.90 -19.70 39.20
CA SER A 323 36.15 -19.09 38.73
C SER A 323 36.22 -18.92 37.20
N SER A 324 36.73 -17.73 36.82
CA SER A 324 37.49 -17.41 35.61
C SER A 324 36.77 -17.23 34.27
N GLY A 325 36.68 -15.97 33.87
CA GLY A 325 36.45 -15.55 32.49
C GLY A 325 36.51 -14.04 32.26
N ASP A 326 37.27 -13.30 33.08
CA ASP A 326 37.27 -11.83 33.16
C ASP A 326 38.16 -11.14 32.09
N GLY A 327 38.32 -11.76 30.91
CA GLY A 327 39.25 -11.31 29.87
C GLY A 327 38.61 -10.59 28.67
N LEU A 328 37.29 -10.71 28.45
CA LEU A 328 36.64 -10.20 27.22
C LEU A 328 35.80 -8.93 27.42
N ARG A 329 35.46 -8.58 28.67
CA ARG A 329 34.60 -7.42 28.98
C ARG A 329 35.30 -6.07 28.82
N GLN A 330 36.63 -6.05 28.88
CA GLN A 330 37.41 -4.80 28.88
C GLN A 330 37.72 -4.27 27.48
N LYS A 331 37.56 -5.08 26.41
CA LYS A 331 37.74 -4.63 25.01
C LYS A 331 36.48 -4.05 24.37
N VAL A 332 35.30 -4.23 24.96
CA VAL A 332 34.04 -3.71 24.42
C VAL A 332 33.74 -2.29 24.94
N LEU A 333 34.20 -1.94 26.14
CA LEU A 333 33.89 -0.63 26.76
C LEU A 333 34.70 0.56 26.20
N THR A 334 35.82 0.33 25.51
CA THR A 334 36.67 1.41 24.97
C THR A 334 36.26 1.87 23.57
N THR A 335 35.36 1.16 22.89
CA THR A 335 34.89 1.53 21.54
C THR A 335 33.66 2.43 21.56
N GLU A 336 32.88 2.39 22.65
CA GLU A 336 31.63 3.16 22.83
C GLU A 336 31.83 4.65 23.21
N LEU A 337 33.07 5.11 23.42
CA LEU A 337 33.35 6.52 23.77
C LEU A 337 33.91 7.38 22.61
N LYS A 338 33.96 6.86 21.37
CA LYS A 338 34.55 7.59 20.23
C LYS A 338 33.60 7.94 19.08
N ILE A 339 32.28 7.74 19.24
CA ILE A 339 31.26 8.10 18.23
C ILE A 339 30.25 9.14 18.77
N SER A 340 30.69 10.00 19.70
CA SER A 340 29.91 11.16 20.16
C SER A 340 30.60 12.50 19.87
N SER A 341 31.46 12.57 18.85
CA SER A 341 32.02 13.84 18.38
C SER A 341 32.54 13.77 16.93
N VAL A 342 31.65 13.66 15.94
CA VAL A 342 31.77 14.30 14.61
C VAL A 342 30.37 14.55 14.08
#